data_AF-A0A4Q1AJX9-F1
#
_entry.id   AF-A0A4Q1AJX9-F1
#
_cell.length_a   1.000
_cell.length_b   1.000
_cell.length_c   1.000
_cell.angle_alpha   90.00
_cell.angle_beta   90.00
_cell.angle_gamma   90.00
#
_symmetry.space_group_name_H-M   'P 1'
#
loop_
_entity.id
_entity.type
_entity.pdbx_description
1 polymer ?
#
loop_
_entity_poly.entity_id
_entity_poly.type
_entity_poly.pdbx_seq_one_letter_code
_entity_poly.pdbx_strand_id
1 'polypeptide(L)'
;MKKSILYSLILSLLALLFVGCGINKVYNVETKNFSTKPQNQTVYNAIIQSGKFLGWSMKKTDENTIIGKLVIRDHVAKVSISFDKDSYSIKLLEAENLNYDSSKNTIHKNYNGWVRNLENQIDAKLTPLKMTSSLIAAEKLSNEYKKNPLDAGNNKYKPIYNVVNKKINKNYNSLSQIEEKILNVGEKISWVMSKQKDGFILAKVVRRVHTAFVRIDYSLDSYSITYITSEKLGADTHYNIHNNYNIWIKELEEEIDFSLL
;
A
#
# COMPACT_ATOMS: atom_id res chain seq x y z
N MET A 1 63.67 19.94 -24.45
CA MET A 1 62.66 20.07 -25.53
C MET A 1 61.87 18.78 -25.60
N LYS A 2 60.55 18.71 -25.75
CA LYS A 2 59.42 19.63 -25.67
C LYS A 2 58.24 18.70 -26.08
N LYS A 3 57.10 18.78 -25.40
CA LYS A 3 55.77 18.34 -25.87
C LYS A 3 55.31 16.86 -25.82
N SER A 4 55.86 15.94 -25.02
CA SER A 4 55.29 14.56 -24.96
C SER A 4 54.55 14.17 -23.67
N ILE A 5 54.68 14.91 -22.57
CA ILE A 5 54.03 14.55 -21.29
C ILE A 5 52.73 15.35 -21.05
N LEU A 6 52.42 16.31 -21.93
CA LEU A 6 51.23 17.17 -21.82
C LEU A 6 50.04 16.70 -22.69
N TYR A 7 50.03 15.44 -23.13
CA TYR A 7 48.92 14.85 -23.90
C TYR A 7 48.37 13.54 -23.32
N SER A 8 48.83 13.12 -22.14
CA SER A 8 48.29 11.96 -21.42
C SER A 8 47.34 12.34 -20.27
N LEU A 9 47.09 13.64 -20.06
CA LEU A 9 46.17 14.16 -19.02
C LEU A 9 44.91 14.83 -19.58
N ILE A 10 44.68 14.76 -20.90
CA ILE A 10 43.45 15.27 -21.56
C ILE A 10 42.55 14.13 -22.07
N LEU A 11 42.91 12.86 -21.82
CA LEU A 11 42.12 11.70 -22.26
C LEU A 11 41.42 10.94 -21.11
N SER A 12 41.29 11.55 -19.92
CA SER A 12 40.55 10.94 -18.79
C SER A 12 39.39 11.78 -18.27
N LEU A 13 39.02 12.87 -18.95
CA LEU A 13 37.94 13.77 -18.53
C LEU A 13 36.72 13.76 -19.46
N LEU A 14 36.44 12.62 -20.10
CA LEU A 14 35.21 12.45 -20.88
C LEU A 14 34.61 11.04 -20.75
N ALA A 15 34.66 10.45 -19.56
CA ALA A 15 33.62 9.50 -19.17
C ALA A 15 32.43 10.33 -18.69
N LEU A 16 31.72 10.95 -19.64
CA LEU A 16 30.42 11.54 -19.37
C LEU A 16 29.61 10.49 -18.62
N LEU A 17 29.09 10.91 -17.48
CA LEU A 17 27.97 10.31 -16.79
C LEU A 17 26.83 10.16 -17.81
N PHE A 18 26.83 9.04 -18.55
CA PHE A 18 25.58 8.49 -19.03
C PHE A 18 24.87 8.03 -17.76
N VAL A 19 24.18 8.97 -17.12
CA VAL A 19 22.95 8.66 -16.41
C VAL A 19 22.06 8.09 -17.50
N GLY A 20 22.21 6.79 -17.74
CA GLY A 20 21.37 6.06 -18.66
C GLY A 20 19.95 6.30 -18.19
N CYS A 21 19.23 7.15 -18.91
CA CYS A 21 17.81 7.30 -18.73
C CYS A 21 17.25 5.94 -19.13
N GLY A 22 17.12 5.05 -18.15
CA GLY A 22 16.85 3.64 -18.38
C GLY A 22 15.63 3.53 -19.28
N ILE A 23 15.80 2.87 -20.42
CA ILE A 23 14.71 2.61 -21.36
C ILE A 23 13.78 1.60 -20.66
N ASN A 24 12.66 2.06 -20.12
CA ASN A 24 11.73 1.18 -19.41
C ASN A 24 10.69 0.68 -20.41
N LYS A 25 10.54 -0.65 -20.52
CA LYS A 25 9.41 -1.23 -21.24
C LYS A 25 8.10 -0.86 -20.56
N VAL A 26 7.02 -0.69 -21.33
CA VAL A 26 5.68 -0.48 -20.79
C VAL A 26 5.30 -1.67 -19.92
N TYR A 27 4.89 -1.39 -18.68
CA TYR A 27 4.34 -2.39 -17.79
C TYR A 27 2.82 -2.42 -17.92
N ASN A 28 2.31 -3.55 -18.40
CA ASN A 28 0.90 -3.89 -18.36
C ASN A 28 0.71 -5.02 -17.34
N VAL A 29 -0.44 -5.03 -16.68
CA VAL A 29 -0.84 -6.16 -15.85
C VAL A 29 -1.54 -7.14 -16.77
N GLU A 30 -0.87 -8.25 -17.06
CA GLU A 30 -1.50 -9.38 -17.74
C GLU A 30 -2.67 -9.92 -16.91
N THR A 31 -3.58 -10.66 -17.53
CA THR A 31 -4.76 -11.18 -16.84
C THR A 31 -4.38 -11.97 -15.59
N LYS A 32 -4.75 -11.43 -14.43
CA LYS A 32 -4.63 -12.09 -13.14
C LYS A 32 -5.95 -12.75 -12.79
N ASN A 33 -5.88 -14.05 -12.50
CA ASN A 33 -7.02 -14.83 -12.05
C ASN A 33 -6.92 -15.06 -10.54
N PHE A 34 -8.06 -15.14 -9.86
CA PHE A 34 -8.15 -15.48 -8.45
C PHE A 34 -9.25 -16.52 -8.22
N SER A 35 -8.95 -17.50 -7.37
CA SER A 35 -9.91 -18.57 -7.04
C SER A 35 -10.80 -18.18 -5.86
N THR A 36 -10.40 -17.21 -5.04
CA THR A 36 -11.16 -16.73 -3.88
C THR A 36 -10.92 -15.24 -3.68
N LYS A 37 -11.91 -14.56 -3.10
CA LYS A 37 -11.86 -13.13 -2.73
C LYS A 37 -12.72 -12.89 -1.48
N PRO A 38 -12.52 -11.79 -0.73
CA PRO A 38 -13.41 -11.45 0.39
C PRO A 38 -14.88 -11.39 -0.04
N GLN A 39 -15.77 -11.86 0.83
CA GLN A 39 -17.21 -11.99 0.51
C GLN A 39 -17.87 -10.64 0.23
N ASN A 40 -17.51 -9.61 0.99
CA ASN A 40 -17.97 -8.24 0.84
C ASN A 40 -17.26 -7.45 -0.28
N GLN A 41 -16.33 -8.07 -1.01
CA GLN A 41 -15.54 -7.40 -2.04
C GLN A 41 -15.85 -7.95 -3.44
N THR A 42 -16.23 -7.07 -4.36
CA THR A 42 -16.27 -7.35 -5.80
C THR A 42 -15.00 -6.83 -6.49
N VAL A 43 -14.67 -7.40 -7.65
CA VAL A 43 -13.55 -6.98 -8.50
C VAL A 43 -13.70 -5.53 -8.93
N TYR A 44 -14.91 -5.17 -9.38
CA TYR A 44 -15.28 -3.80 -9.69
C TYR A 44 -15.01 -2.84 -8.52
N ASN A 45 -15.52 -3.15 -7.33
CA ASN A 45 -15.34 -2.27 -6.16
C ASN A 45 -13.87 -2.17 -5.76
N ALA A 46 -13.10 -3.26 -5.87
CA ALA A 46 -11.67 -3.25 -5.56
C ALA A 46 -10.91 -2.32 -6.51
N ILE A 47 -11.20 -2.39 -7.82
CA ILE A 47 -10.61 -1.52 -8.84
C ILE A 47 -10.97 -0.05 -8.60
N ILE A 48 -12.25 0.26 -8.42
CA ILE A 48 -12.71 1.65 -8.24
C ILE A 48 -12.13 2.26 -6.97
N GLN A 49 -12.19 1.56 -5.83
CA GLN A 49 -11.68 2.07 -4.57
C GLN A 49 -10.15 2.26 -4.61
N SER A 50 -9.41 1.29 -5.15
CA SER A 50 -7.95 1.38 -5.30
C SER A 50 -7.53 2.53 -6.21
N GLY A 51 -8.20 2.68 -7.35
CA GLY A 51 -7.96 3.78 -8.28
C GLY A 51 -8.17 5.14 -7.62
N LYS A 52 -9.35 5.36 -7.02
CA LYS A 52 -9.69 6.62 -6.34
C LYS A 52 -8.71 6.94 -5.21
N PHE A 53 -8.37 5.96 -4.38
CA PHE A 53 -7.41 6.14 -3.29
C PHE A 53 -6.03 6.59 -3.79
N LEU A 54 -5.60 6.11 -4.95
CA LEU A 54 -4.32 6.48 -5.57
C LEU A 54 -4.41 7.74 -6.45
N GLY A 55 -5.55 8.42 -6.49
CA GLY A 55 -5.75 9.65 -7.26
C GLY A 55 -6.12 9.43 -8.73
N TRP A 56 -6.49 8.21 -9.13
CA TRP A 56 -7.01 7.97 -10.48
C TRP A 56 -8.47 8.38 -10.58
N SER A 57 -8.80 9.06 -11.67
CA SER A 57 -10.18 9.24 -12.12
C SER A 57 -10.65 7.95 -12.80
N MET A 58 -11.65 7.29 -12.24
CA MET A 58 -12.13 5.98 -12.69
C MET A 58 -13.52 6.10 -13.31
N LYS A 59 -13.69 5.64 -14.56
CA LYS A 59 -14.96 5.65 -15.27
C LYS A 59 -15.26 4.27 -15.86
N LYS A 60 -16.34 3.63 -15.40
CA LYS A 60 -16.87 2.42 -16.06
C LYS A 60 -17.39 2.80 -17.45
N THR A 61 -16.94 2.10 -18.49
CA THR A 61 -17.35 2.35 -19.88
C THR A 61 -18.35 1.32 -20.39
N ASP A 62 -18.26 0.10 -19.89
CA ASP A 62 -19.18 -1.00 -20.16
C ASP A 62 -19.16 -1.98 -18.98
N GLU A 63 -19.86 -3.10 -19.08
CA GLU A 63 -20.02 -4.07 -17.99
C GLU A 63 -18.70 -4.59 -17.41
N ASN A 64 -17.67 -4.71 -18.24
CA ASN A 64 -16.41 -5.40 -17.94
C ASN A 64 -15.17 -4.51 -18.10
N THR A 65 -15.34 -3.21 -18.37
CA THR A 65 -14.23 -2.29 -18.63
C THR A 65 -14.35 -0.99 -17.82
N ILE A 66 -13.25 -0.62 -17.17
CA ILE A 66 -13.06 0.67 -16.52
C ILE A 66 -11.88 1.38 -17.18
N ILE A 67 -12.07 2.66 -17.48
CA ILE A 67 -10.99 3.55 -17.88
C ILE A 67 -10.50 4.30 -16.65
N GLY A 68 -9.20 4.16 -16.35
CA GLY A 68 -8.51 4.95 -15.34
C GLY A 68 -7.69 6.06 -15.99
N LYS A 69 -7.82 7.30 -15.51
CA LYS A 69 -6.95 8.43 -15.90
C LYS A 69 -6.23 8.98 -14.68
N LEU A 70 -4.91 9.11 -14.76
CA LEU A 70 -4.08 9.76 -13.76
C LEU A 70 -3.41 10.99 -14.37
N VAL A 71 -3.51 12.13 -13.69
CA VAL A 71 -2.86 13.39 -14.06
C VAL A 71 -2.00 13.82 -12.88
N ILE A 72 -0.69 13.91 -13.07
CA ILE A 72 0.25 14.39 -12.05
C ILE A 72 1.14 15.44 -12.71
N ARG A 73 0.95 16.71 -12.32
CA ARG A 73 1.56 17.87 -12.99
C ARG A 73 1.18 17.87 -14.47
N ASP A 74 2.15 17.78 -15.37
CA ASP A 74 2.02 17.72 -16.82
C ASP A 74 1.94 16.28 -17.36
N HIS A 75 2.18 15.26 -16.56
CA HIS A 75 2.15 13.86 -17.01
C HIS A 75 0.73 13.29 -16.96
N VAL A 76 0.29 12.66 -18.05
CA VAL A 76 -1.03 12.03 -18.16
C VAL A 76 -0.89 10.57 -18.56
N ALA A 77 -1.50 9.67 -17.78
CA ALA A 77 -1.62 8.26 -18.12
C ALA A 77 -3.09 7.85 -18.15
N LYS A 78 -3.48 7.11 -19.19
CA LYS A 78 -4.79 6.48 -19.30
C LYS A 78 -4.62 4.98 -19.48
N VAL A 79 -5.35 4.21 -18.70
CA VAL A 79 -5.32 2.75 -18.74
C VAL A 79 -6.72 2.19 -18.93
N SER A 80 -6.81 1.07 -19.64
CA SER A 80 -7.99 0.21 -19.66
C SER A 80 -7.82 -0.87 -18.60
N ILE A 81 -8.86 -1.09 -17.81
CA ILE A 81 -8.92 -2.15 -16.82
C ILE A 81 -10.10 -3.03 -17.20
N SER A 82 -9.80 -4.16 -17.83
CA SER A 82 -10.79 -5.19 -18.12
C SER A 82 -10.90 -6.14 -16.93
N PHE A 83 -12.11 -6.53 -16.56
CA PHE A 83 -12.36 -7.38 -15.41
C PHE A 83 -13.61 -8.25 -15.59
N ASP A 84 -13.63 -9.36 -14.86
CA ASP A 84 -14.83 -10.19 -14.66
C ASP A 84 -15.00 -10.50 -13.16
N LYS A 85 -15.71 -11.57 -12.82
CA LYS A 85 -15.94 -11.97 -11.41
C LYS A 85 -14.70 -12.51 -10.70
N ASP A 86 -13.75 -13.06 -11.46
CA ASP A 86 -12.58 -13.84 -11.01
C ASP A 86 -11.25 -13.36 -11.64
N SER A 87 -11.26 -12.33 -12.49
CA SER A 87 -10.05 -11.81 -13.13
C SER A 87 -10.03 -10.28 -13.34
N TYR A 88 -8.83 -9.72 -13.48
CA TYR A 88 -8.64 -8.38 -14.05
C TYR A 88 -7.30 -8.27 -14.81
N SER A 89 -7.20 -7.27 -15.69
CA SER A 89 -5.95 -6.87 -16.38
C SER A 89 -5.88 -5.35 -16.47
N ILE A 90 -4.68 -4.78 -16.70
CA ILE A 90 -4.47 -3.34 -16.86
C ILE A 90 -3.58 -3.11 -18.08
N LYS A 91 -4.07 -2.33 -19.05
CA LYS A 91 -3.33 -2.02 -20.28
C LYS A 91 -3.20 -0.51 -20.48
N LEU A 92 -2.03 -0.07 -20.92
CA LEU A 92 -1.84 1.30 -21.40
C LEU A 92 -2.80 1.59 -22.55
N LEU A 93 -3.48 2.74 -22.50
CA LEU A 93 -4.28 3.26 -23.61
C LEU A 93 -3.66 4.52 -24.21
N GLU A 94 -3.41 5.52 -23.36
CA GLU A 94 -2.88 6.81 -23.79
C GLU A 94 -1.83 7.28 -22.77
N ALA A 95 -0.80 7.96 -23.27
CA ALA A 95 0.28 8.51 -22.46
C ALA A 95 0.69 9.87 -23.04
N GLU A 96 0.64 10.92 -22.22
CA GLU A 96 1.09 12.27 -22.59
C GLU A 96 2.21 12.69 -21.63
N ASN A 97 3.26 13.33 -22.16
CA ASN A 97 4.46 13.73 -21.42
C ASN A 97 5.14 12.58 -20.65
N LEU A 98 5.06 11.36 -21.21
CA LEU A 98 5.63 10.15 -20.62
C LEU A 98 6.69 9.50 -21.52
N ASN A 99 7.16 10.18 -22.56
CA ASN A 99 8.14 9.67 -23.53
C ASN A 99 7.74 8.28 -24.06
N TYR A 100 6.46 8.08 -24.36
CA TYR A 100 5.98 6.81 -24.88
C TYR A 100 6.43 6.65 -26.34
N ASP A 101 7.22 5.61 -26.59
CA ASP A 101 7.62 5.17 -27.93
C ASP A 101 6.96 3.82 -28.18
N SER A 102 5.92 3.83 -29.03
CA SER A 102 5.16 2.62 -29.37
C SER A 102 5.98 1.62 -30.17
N SER A 103 6.90 2.08 -31.02
CA SER A 103 7.76 1.21 -31.86
C SER A 103 8.71 0.38 -31.01
N LYS A 104 9.22 0.95 -29.91
CA LYS A 104 10.11 0.26 -28.96
C LYS A 104 9.36 -0.32 -27.77
N ASN A 105 8.08 0.01 -27.62
CA ASN A 105 7.24 -0.27 -26.46
C ASN A 105 7.88 0.21 -25.14
N THR A 106 8.30 1.48 -25.10
CA THR A 106 9.02 2.07 -23.96
C THR A 106 8.33 3.31 -23.43
N ILE A 107 8.43 3.57 -22.14
CA ILE A 107 7.76 4.67 -21.45
C ILE A 107 8.57 5.15 -20.24
N HIS A 108 8.27 6.34 -19.74
CA HIS A 108 8.87 6.87 -18.53
C HIS A 108 8.57 5.99 -17.30
N LYS A 109 9.57 5.79 -16.42
CA LYS A 109 9.49 4.89 -15.25
C LYS A 109 8.31 5.17 -14.31
N ASN A 110 7.87 6.42 -14.23
CA ASN A 110 6.77 6.82 -13.35
C ASN A 110 5.47 6.10 -13.73
N TYR A 111 5.19 5.93 -15.03
CA TYR A 111 4.00 5.18 -15.48
C TYR A 111 4.00 3.77 -14.89
N ASN A 112 5.10 3.04 -15.01
CA ASN A 112 5.21 1.69 -14.46
C ASN A 112 5.05 1.68 -12.93
N GLY A 113 5.55 2.71 -12.24
CA GLY A 113 5.34 2.87 -10.81
C GLY A 113 3.87 3.08 -10.45
N TRP A 114 3.14 3.89 -11.23
CA TRP A 114 1.72 4.14 -11.00
C TRP A 114 0.86 2.91 -11.24
N VAL A 115 1.11 2.17 -12.32
CA VAL A 115 0.39 0.92 -12.62
C VAL A 115 0.65 -0.14 -11.54
N ARG A 116 1.90 -0.33 -11.10
CA ARG A 116 2.22 -1.26 -10.01
C ARG A 116 1.57 -0.88 -8.68
N ASN A 117 1.48 0.42 -8.37
CA ASN A 117 0.79 0.85 -7.16
C ASN A 117 -0.70 0.52 -7.25
N LEU A 118 -1.32 0.73 -8.42
CA LEU A 118 -2.72 0.40 -8.67
C LEU A 118 -2.96 -1.11 -8.53
N GLU A 119 -2.15 -1.92 -9.20
CA GLU A 119 -2.13 -3.38 -9.09
C GLU A 119 -2.01 -3.84 -7.63
N ASN A 120 -1.00 -3.37 -6.89
CA ASN A 120 -0.78 -3.74 -5.49
C ASN A 120 -1.99 -3.41 -4.61
N GLN A 121 -2.65 -2.26 -4.83
CA GLN A 121 -3.84 -1.89 -4.06
C GLN A 121 -5.06 -2.76 -4.42
N ILE A 122 -5.25 -3.08 -5.70
CA ILE A 122 -6.31 -3.98 -6.16
C ILE A 122 -6.10 -5.38 -5.55
N ASP A 123 -4.90 -5.93 -5.69
CA ASP A 123 -4.54 -7.25 -5.16
C ASP A 123 -4.70 -7.31 -3.64
N ALA A 124 -4.34 -6.24 -2.93
CA ALA A 124 -4.52 -6.17 -1.48
C ALA A 124 -5.99 -6.33 -1.07
N LYS A 125 -6.93 -5.73 -1.82
CA LYS A 125 -8.37 -5.82 -1.57
C LYS A 125 -8.97 -7.15 -2.03
N LEU A 126 -8.42 -7.78 -3.08
CA LEU A 126 -8.94 -9.05 -3.61
C LEU A 126 -8.37 -10.28 -2.90
N THR A 127 -7.27 -10.15 -2.17
CA THR A 127 -6.69 -11.26 -1.41
C THR A 127 -7.38 -11.41 -0.05
N PRO A 128 -7.99 -12.57 0.27
CA PRO A 128 -8.56 -12.80 1.59
C PRO A 128 -7.52 -12.62 2.71
N LEU A 129 -7.85 -11.81 3.71
CA LEU A 129 -7.00 -11.57 4.87
C LEU A 129 -7.41 -12.50 6.02
N LYS A 130 -6.49 -13.37 6.43
CA LYS A 130 -6.69 -14.35 7.52
C LYS A 130 -5.47 -14.37 8.45
N MET A 131 -5.72 -14.60 9.73
CA MET A 131 -4.68 -14.79 10.73
C MET A 131 -4.05 -16.17 10.57
N THR A 132 -2.94 -16.24 9.83
CA THR A 132 -2.19 -17.48 9.56
C THR A 132 -1.24 -17.83 10.71
N SER A 133 -0.75 -19.06 10.75
CA SER A 133 0.30 -19.48 11.71
C SER A 133 1.57 -18.62 11.61
N SER A 134 1.93 -18.14 10.41
CA SER A 134 3.06 -17.23 10.24
C SER A 134 2.82 -15.85 10.87
N LEU A 135 1.60 -15.30 10.74
CA LEU A 135 1.25 -14.03 11.40
C LEU A 135 1.17 -14.18 12.93
N ILE A 136 0.67 -15.32 13.43
CA ILE A 136 0.67 -15.64 14.87
C ILE A 136 2.10 -15.68 15.42
N ALA A 137 3.02 -16.35 14.71
CA ALA A 137 4.43 -16.39 15.11
C ALA A 137 5.09 -14.99 15.08
N ALA A 138 4.79 -14.19 14.05
CA ALA A 138 5.30 -12.83 13.93
C ALA A 138 4.78 -11.91 15.05
N GLU A 139 3.49 -12.02 15.39
CA GLU A 139 2.89 -11.30 16.51
C GLU A 139 3.59 -11.64 17.83
N LYS A 140 3.77 -12.93 18.12
CA LYS A 140 4.50 -13.38 19.31
C LYS A 140 5.92 -12.81 19.36
N LEU A 141 6.64 -12.87 18.25
CA LEU A 141 8.00 -12.34 18.16
C LEU A 141 8.05 -10.82 18.39
N SER A 142 7.11 -10.08 17.79
CA SER A 142 7.01 -8.63 17.99
C SER A 142 6.75 -8.28 19.47
N ASN A 143 5.95 -9.09 20.17
CA ASN A 143 5.70 -8.94 21.59
C ASN A 143 6.92 -9.25 22.47
N GLU A 144 7.82 -10.15 22.04
CA GLU A 144 9.12 -10.34 22.69
C GLU A 144 10.01 -9.09 22.54
N TYR A 145 10.11 -8.54 21.32
CA TYR A 145 10.90 -7.32 21.07
C TYR A 145 10.39 -6.11 21.85
N LYS A 146 9.06 -5.99 22.01
CA LYS A 146 8.41 -4.95 22.82
C LYS A 146 8.90 -4.91 24.28
N LYS A 147 9.37 -6.02 24.84
CA LYS A 147 9.83 -6.09 26.24
C LYS A 147 11.14 -5.35 26.48
N ASN A 148 11.98 -5.19 25.45
CA ASN A 148 13.31 -4.57 25.56
C ASN A 148 13.49 -3.47 24.49
N PRO A 149 12.71 -2.38 24.54
CA PRO A 149 12.82 -1.32 23.55
C PRO A 149 14.10 -0.51 23.75
N LEU A 150 14.71 -0.08 22.64
CA LEU A 150 15.80 0.90 22.64
C LEU A 150 15.42 2.07 21.73
N ASP A 151 15.95 3.26 22.02
CA ASP A 151 15.78 4.40 21.12
C ASP A 151 16.49 4.14 19.79
N ALA A 152 15.85 4.50 18.68
CA ALA A 152 16.39 4.31 17.34
C ALA A 152 17.63 5.19 17.03
N GLY A 153 17.92 6.20 17.87
CA GLY A 153 19.03 7.12 17.71
C GLY A 153 18.93 8.03 16.48
N ASN A 154 17.76 8.09 15.84
CA ASN A 154 17.54 8.90 14.64
C ASN A 154 16.07 9.35 14.48
N ASN A 155 15.82 10.21 13.49
CA ASN A 155 14.49 10.77 13.23
C ASN A 155 13.64 9.96 12.25
N LYS A 156 14.25 9.04 11.49
CA LYS A 156 13.56 8.23 10.48
C LYS A 156 12.83 7.04 11.11
N TYR A 157 13.45 6.41 12.10
CA TYR A 157 12.91 5.28 12.85
C TYR A 157 12.49 5.75 14.24
N LYS A 158 11.37 5.23 14.72
CA LYS A 158 10.79 5.58 16.03
C LYS A 158 10.24 4.31 16.69
N PRO A 159 10.11 4.30 18.02
CA PRO A 159 9.39 3.23 18.70
C PRO A 159 8.02 3.01 18.08
N ILE A 160 7.63 1.75 17.92
CA ILE A 160 6.33 1.36 17.36
C ILE A 160 5.21 1.90 18.25
N TYR A 161 4.34 2.70 17.65
CA TYR A 161 3.15 3.23 18.30
C TYR A 161 2.03 2.20 18.29
N ASN A 162 1.50 1.91 19.48
CA ASN A 162 0.31 1.07 19.67
C ASN A 162 -0.76 1.89 20.40
N VAL A 163 -2.01 1.65 20.05
CA VAL A 163 -3.17 2.13 20.80
C VAL A 163 -3.58 1.00 21.74
N VAL A 164 -3.65 1.25 23.05
CA VAL A 164 -3.89 0.21 24.06
C VAL A 164 -5.06 0.61 24.95
N ASN A 165 -6.10 -0.23 24.98
CA ASN A 165 -7.30 -0.09 25.82
C ASN A 165 -7.93 1.31 25.76
N LYS A 166 -7.98 1.91 24.57
CA LYS A 166 -8.57 3.23 24.38
C LYS A 166 -10.08 3.14 24.61
N LYS A 167 -10.60 4.01 25.47
CA LYS A 167 -12.00 3.98 25.90
C LYS A 167 -12.95 4.47 24.83
N ILE A 168 -14.07 3.77 24.70
CA ILE A 168 -15.21 4.16 23.86
C ILE A 168 -16.23 4.84 24.78
N ASN A 169 -16.47 6.13 24.58
CA ASN A 169 -17.32 6.94 25.46
C ASN A 169 -18.81 6.87 25.11
N LYS A 170 -19.22 5.81 24.40
CA LYS A 170 -20.59 5.60 23.90
C LYS A 170 -21.08 4.23 24.31
N ASN A 171 -22.36 4.17 24.69
CA ASN A 171 -23.00 2.93 25.13
C ASN A 171 -23.47 2.12 23.92
N TYR A 172 -22.58 1.29 23.39
CA TYR A 172 -22.93 0.26 22.42
C TYR A 172 -23.56 -0.95 23.10
N ASN A 173 -24.55 -1.57 22.46
CA ASN A 173 -25.23 -2.77 22.97
C ASN A 173 -24.82 -4.05 22.24
N SER A 174 -23.97 -3.95 21.22
CA SER A 174 -23.54 -5.09 20.41
C SER A 174 -22.13 -4.88 19.86
N LEU A 175 -21.30 -5.92 19.95
CA LEU A 175 -19.98 -5.95 19.33
C LEU A 175 -20.06 -5.83 17.80
N SER A 176 -21.15 -6.29 17.18
CA SER A 176 -21.35 -6.19 15.74
C SER A 176 -21.43 -4.73 15.27
N GLN A 177 -22.00 -3.83 16.08
CA GLN A 177 -22.08 -2.40 15.73
C GLN A 177 -20.69 -1.76 15.70
N ILE A 178 -19.85 -2.12 16.66
CA ILE A 178 -18.47 -1.62 16.75
C ILE A 178 -17.63 -2.22 15.62
N GLU A 179 -17.77 -3.52 15.36
CA GLU A 179 -17.12 -4.21 14.26
C GLU A 179 -17.42 -3.53 12.91
N GLU A 180 -18.69 -3.33 12.59
CA GLU A 180 -19.11 -2.69 11.33
C GLU A 180 -18.51 -1.29 11.20
N LYS A 181 -18.52 -0.50 12.29
CA LYS A 181 -17.93 0.84 12.33
C LYS A 181 -16.42 0.84 12.07
N ILE A 182 -15.68 -0.11 12.65
CA ILE A 182 -14.23 -0.25 12.44
C ILE A 182 -13.92 -0.74 11.02
N LEU A 183 -14.68 -1.72 10.51
CA LEU A 183 -14.52 -2.21 9.13
C LEU A 183 -14.78 -1.10 8.10
N ASN A 184 -15.82 -0.29 8.32
CA ASN A 184 -16.16 0.86 7.46
C ASN A 184 -15.05 1.93 7.47
N VAL A 185 -14.40 2.17 8.61
CA VAL A 185 -13.19 3.02 8.68
C VAL A 185 -12.10 2.43 7.81
N GLY A 186 -11.85 1.12 7.92
CA GLY A 186 -10.85 0.46 7.09
C GLY A 186 -11.10 0.65 5.60
N GLU A 187 -12.34 0.48 5.15
CA GLU A 187 -12.74 0.74 3.76
C GLU A 187 -12.51 2.21 3.36
N LYS A 188 -12.90 3.17 4.21
CA LYS A 188 -12.75 4.62 3.99
C LYS A 188 -11.30 5.03 3.76
N ILE A 189 -10.38 4.59 4.61
CA ILE A 189 -8.95 4.97 4.55
C ILE A 189 -8.05 3.89 3.93
N SER A 190 -8.65 2.98 3.16
CA SER A 190 -7.95 1.93 2.39
C SER A 190 -6.99 1.09 3.24
N TRP A 191 -7.45 0.70 4.43
CA TRP A 191 -6.98 -0.50 5.13
C TRP A 191 -7.79 -1.70 4.68
N VAL A 192 -7.14 -2.84 4.53
CA VAL A 192 -7.79 -4.11 4.27
C VAL A 192 -8.02 -4.77 5.62
N MET A 193 -9.27 -5.03 5.97
CA MET A 193 -9.65 -5.55 7.28
C MET A 193 -10.52 -6.80 7.14
N SER A 194 -10.39 -7.69 8.11
CA SER A 194 -11.15 -8.95 8.13
C SER A 194 -11.39 -9.37 9.58
N LYS A 195 -12.67 -9.54 9.94
CA LYS A 195 -13.04 -10.14 11.22
C LYS A 195 -12.50 -11.56 11.29
N GLN A 196 -11.74 -11.86 12.34
CA GLN A 196 -11.26 -13.22 12.61
C GLN A 196 -12.18 -13.95 13.59
N LYS A 197 -12.63 -13.22 14.63
CA LYS A 197 -13.63 -13.65 15.62
C LYS A 197 -14.20 -12.41 16.32
N ASP A 198 -15.21 -12.60 17.17
CA ASP A 198 -15.75 -11.51 17.98
C ASP A 198 -14.65 -10.83 18.80
N GLY A 199 -14.61 -9.50 18.72
CA GLY A 199 -13.61 -8.68 19.40
C GLY A 199 -12.21 -8.69 18.76
N PHE A 200 -12.01 -9.33 17.59
CA PHE A 200 -10.73 -9.32 16.88
C PHE A 200 -10.86 -9.15 15.36
N ILE A 201 -10.31 -8.03 14.86
CA ILE A 201 -10.09 -7.75 13.44
C ILE A 201 -8.60 -7.82 13.13
N LEU A 202 -8.24 -8.55 12.09
CA LEU A 202 -6.91 -8.46 11.48
C LEU A 202 -6.95 -7.36 10.41
N ALA A 203 -6.00 -6.44 10.46
CA ALA A 203 -5.91 -5.33 9.52
C ALA A 203 -4.54 -5.28 8.84
N LYS A 204 -4.54 -4.93 7.55
CA LYS A 204 -3.36 -4.77 6.70
C LYS A 204 -3.44 -3.43 5.97
N VAL A 205 -2.34 -2.70 5.96
CA VAL A 205 -2.18 -1.50 5.11
C VAL A 205 -1.11 -1.76 4.08
N VAL A 206 -1.37 -1.35 2.83
CA VAL A 206 -0.41 -1.37 1.72
C VAL A 206 -0.25 0.07 1.23
N ARG A 207 1.01 0.51 1.11
CA ARG A 207 1.38 1.84 0.59
C ARG A 207 2.60 1.71 -0.30
N ARG A 208 2.36 1.69 -1.62
CA ARG A 208 3.37 1.39 -2.67
C ARG A 208 3.98 0.00 -2.47
N VAL A 209 5.15 -0.05 -1.84
CA VAL A 209 5.91 -1.29 -1.56
C VAL A 209 5.93 -1.64 -0.07
N HIS A 210 5.41 -0.77 0.79
CA HIS A 210 5.42 -0.95 2.23
C HIS A 210 4.11 -1.60 2.67
N THR A 211 4.21 -2.57 3.57
CA THR A 211 3.07 -3.29 4.13
C THR A 211 3.20 -3.31 5.65
N ALA A 212 2.10 -3.15 6.37
CA ALA A 212 2.05 -3.43 7.81
C ALA A 212 0.78 -4.20 8.16
N PHE A 213 0.91 -5.09 9.13
CA PHE A 213 -0.18 -5.87 9.71
C PHE A 213 -0.34 -5.48 11.17
N VAL A 214 -1.58 -5.28 11.59
CA VAL A 214 -1.95 -4.97 12.96
C VAL A 214 -3.13 -5.81 13.40
N ARG A 215 -3.19 -6.04 14.71
CA ARG A 215 -4.32 -6.62 15.41
C ARG A 215 -5.16 -5.47 15.96
N ILE A 216 -6.46 -5.52 15.71
CA ILE A 216 -7.43 -4.62 16.32
C ILE A 216 -8.33 -5.43 17.24
N ASP A 217 -8.14 -5.25 18.54
CA ASP A 217 -9.01 -5.82 19.56
C ASP A 217 -10.07 -4.82 19.98
N TYR A 218 -11.30 -5.27 20.19
CA TYR A 218 -12.40 -4.39 20.58
C TYR A 218 -13.39 -5.07 21.53
N SER A 219 -13.95 -4.29 22.44
CA SER A 219 -15.02 -4.63 23.39
C SER A 219 -16.13 -3.59 23.29
N LEU A 220 -17.18 -3.68 24.12
CA LEU A 220 -18.22 -2.65 24.17
C LEU A 220 -17.72 -1.30 24.69
N ASP A 221 -16.61 -1.28 25.42
CA ASP A 221 -16.11 -0.11 26.16
C ASP A 221 -14.70 0.33 25.76
N SER A 222 -14.01 -0.42 24.89
CA SER A 222 -12.64 -0.09 24.49
C SER A 222 -12.19 -0.74 23.18
N TYR A 223 -11.10 -0.24 22.62
CA TYR A 223 -10.37 -0.90 21.54
C TYR A 223 -8.85 -0.73 21.68
N SER A 224 -8.09 -1.57 20.97
CA SER A 224 -6.64 -1.50 20.85
C SER A 224 -6.21 -1.70 19.40
N ILE A 225 -5.10 -1.09 19.00
CA ILE A 225 -4.41 -1.33 17.71
C ILE A 225 -2.97 -1.70 18.04
N THR A 226 -2.60 -2.95 17.81
CA THR A 226 -1.26 -3.47 18.13
C THR A 226 -0.53 -4.01 16.92
N TYR A 227 0.75 -3.66 16.81
CA TYR A 227 1.63 -4.13 15.74
C TYR A 227 1.77 -5.67 15.71
N ILE A 228 1.73 -6.25 14.51
CA ILE A 228 2.07 -7.67 14.28
C ILE A 228 3.40 -7.76 13.52
N THR A 229 3.45 -7.23 12.31
CA THR A 229 4.63 -7.31 11.43
C THR A 229 4.57 -6.27 10.32
N SER A 230 5.68 -6.10 9.59
CA SER A 230 5.77 -5.21 8.44
C SER A 230 6.78 -5.66 7.40
N GLU A 231 6.61 -5.17 6.18
CA GLU A 231 7.53 -5.34 5.07
C GLU A 231 8.04 -3.97 4.61
N LYS A 232 9.36 -3.89 4.39
CA LYS A 232 10.07 -2.68 3.94
C LYS A 232 9.96 -1.45 4.84
N LEU A 233 9.43 -1.60 6.06
CA LEU A 233 9.37 -0.52 7.06
C LEU A 233 10.53 -0.54 8.05
N GLY A 234 11.44 -1.51 7.93
CA GLY A 234 12.64 -1.63 8.77
C GLY A 234 12.30 -1.74 10.24
N ALA A 235 11.31 -2.57 10.58
CA ALA A 235 11.07 -2.93 11.96
C ALA A 235 12.25 -3.76 12.50
N ASP A 236 12.72 -3.44 13.71
CA ASP A 236 13.90 -4.09 14.30
C ASP A 236 13.58 -4.85 15.60
N THR A 237 14.60 -5.49 16.16
CA THR A 237 14.52 -6.27 17.41
C THR A 237 14.37 -5.40 18.66
N HIS A 238 14.48 -4.08 18.53
CA HIS A 238 14.34 -3.09 19.60
C HIS A 238 13.00 -2.35 19.53
N TYR A 239 12.05 -2.90 18.75
CA TYR A 239 10.69 -2.40 18.62
C TYR A 239 10.61 -0.99 18.00
N ASN A 240 11.55 -0.67 17.12
CA ASN A 240 11.51 0.53 16.28
C ASN A 240 11.01 0.22 14.87
N ILE A 241 10.48 1.23 14.18
CA ILE A 241 9.98 1.14 12.80
C ILE A 241 10.06 2.50 12.11
N HIS A 242 10.05 2.52 10.78
CA HIS A 242 9.96 3.76 10.02
C HIS A 242 8.73 4.59 10.43
N ASN A 243 8.90 5.90 10.65
CA ASN A 243 7.86 6.77 11.23
C ASN A 243 6.54 6.82 10.42
N ASN A 244 6.57 6.54 9.12
CA ASN A 244 5.36 6.39 8.31
C ASN A 244 4.35 5.39 8.91
N TYR A 245 4.82 4.29 9.52
CA TYR A 245 3.91 3.36 10.20
C TYR A 245 3.13 4.06 11.30
N ASN A 246 3.82 4.79 12.19
CA ASN A 246 3.19 5.50 13.29
C ASN A 246 2.19 6.57 12.79
N ILE A 247 2.46 7.20 11.64
CA ILE A 247 1.51 8.11 11.00
C ILE A 247 0.23 7.38 10.59
N TRP A 248 0.36 6.20 9.96
CA TRP A 248 -0.81 5.41 9.55
C TRP A 248 -1.63 4.88 10.72
N ILE A 249 -0.99 4.54 11.84
CA ILE A 249 -1.71 4.12 13.06
C ILE A 249 -2.49 5.27 13.67
N LYS A 250 -1.92 6.49 13.70
CA LYS A 250 -2.62 7.68 14.20
C LYS A 250 -3.81 8.05 13.33
N GLU A 251 -3.66 8.02 12.00
CA GLU A 251 -4.78 8.22 11.07
C GLU A 251 -5.89 7.18 11.30
N LEU A 252 -5.52 5.90 11.46
CA LEU A 252 -6.48 4.84 11.75
C LEU A 252 -7.17 5.04 13.12
N GLU A 253 -6.42 5.41 14.14
CA GLU A 253 -6.94 5.70 15.47
C GLU A 253 -7.95 6.84 15.45
N GLU A 254 -7.60 7.98 14.85
CA GLU A 254 -8.47 9.17 14.73
C GLU A 254 -9.78 8.86 14.00
N GLU A 255 -9.72 8.06 12.93
CA GLU A 255 -10.91 7.66 12.17
C GLU A 255 -11.77 6.64 12.91
N ILE A 256 -11.17 5.70 13.66
CA ILE A 256 -11.91 4.80 14.54
C ILE A 256 -12.60 5.60 15.65
N ASP A 257 -11.89 6.53 16.30
CA ASP A 257 -12.47 7.40 17.31
C ASP A 257 -13.68 8.13 16.75
N PHE A 258 -13.53 8.82 15.61
CA PHE A 258 -14.61 9.56 14.97
C PHE A 258 -15.82 8.67 14.64
N SER A 259 -15.58 7.46 14.13
CA SER A 259 -16.65 6.50 13.81
C SER A 259 -17.38 5.99 15.05
N LEU A 260 -16.69 5.94 16.19
CA LEU A 260 -17.22 5.43 17.47
C LEU A 260 -17.83 6.50 18.38
N LEU A 261 -17.74 7.79 18.04
CA LEU A 261 -18.51 8.89 18.65
C LEU A 261 -20.04 8.65 18.57
#